data_AF-A0A941ASY2-F1
#
_entry.id   AF-A0A941ASY2-F1
#
_cell.length_a   1.000
_cell.length_b   1.000
_cell.length_c   1.000
_cell.angle_alpha   90.00
_cell.angle_beta   90.00
_cell.angle_gamma   90.00
#
_symmetry.space_group_name_H-M   'P 1'
#
loop_
_entity.id
_entity.type
_entity.pdbx_description
1 polymer ?
#
loop_
_entity_poly.entity_id
_entity_poly.type
_entity_poly.pdbx_seq_one_letter_code
_entity_poly.pdbx_strand_id
1 'polypeptide(L)'
;MALSADYMIQIAPMLNATSAGIAVAPVADRALILSLITGGVALSTAYFFLRKSIKEPSRNHLSSWQMADSSNLKEDALPQRETKKASILFAFAVPISFLLIIIYMIASKFSETIPDMEGGAGAALIGGTAVLLLIAASTVYKVRDSLTNVSDHLVKGFVFAFKAMGPVIPIAGFFFIGSGDYAGRILGVAEGVEAPAFLFDLVQAGQQLIPESAFLAAFGILLIGMITGLDGSGFSGLPLVGSLSGALSQSVGIDAATLAAIGQMGSIWVGGGTLIAWSSLVAVAGFAKVPVMDLVRKSFFPVILGLIISTLAALILF
;
A
#
# COMPACT_ATOMS: atom_id res chain seq x y z
N MET A 1 5.92 6.62 -5.51
CA MET A 1 6.03 5.19 -5.16
C MET A 1 4.74 4.62 -4.56
N ALA A 2 3.85 5.43 -3.93
CA ALA A 2 2.50 4.99 -3.51
C ALA A 2 2.44 3.70 -2.65
N LEU A 3 3.49 3.38 -1.87
CA LEU A 3 3.66 2.12 -1.13
C LEU A 3 3.75 0.85 -1.99
N SER A 4 3.80 0.97 -3.32
CA SER A 4 3.71 -0.16 -4.24
C SER A 4 4.92 -1.11 -4.24
N ALA A 5 6.11 -0.62 -3.89
CA ALA A 5 7.31 -1.47 -3.80
C ALA A 5 7.31 -2.38 -2.56
N ASP A 6 6.80 -1.88 -1.42
CA ASP A 6 6.87 -2.50 -0.08
C ASP A 6 8.07 -3.45 0.13
N TYR A 7 9.27 -2.95 -0.14
CA TYR A 7 10.46 -3.80 -0.22
C TYR A 7 11.03 -4.17 1.16
N MET A 8 10.73 -3.37 2.20
CA MET A 8 11.27 -3.61 3.55
C MET A 8 10.34 -4.50 4.38
N ILE A 9 9.04 -4.21 4.41
CA ILE A 9 8.07 -4.95 5.23
C ILE A 9 7.49 -6.12 4.43
N GLN A 10 7.43 -6.04 3.10
CA GLN A 10 7.01 -7.13 2.22
C GLN A 10 5.58 -7.66 2.45
N ILE A 11 4.69 -6.89 3.07
CA ILE A 11 3.28 -7.31 3.25
C ILE A 11 2.59 -7.43 1.90
N ALA A 12 2.74 -6.43 1.03
CA ALA A 12 2.11 -6.46 -0.29
C ALA A 12 2.64 -7.60 -1.18
N PRO A 13 3.97 -7.74 -1.38
CA PRO A 13 4.55 -8.90 -2.06
C PRO A 13 4.14 -10.24 -1.44
N MET A 14 4.09 -10.34 -0.11
CA MET A 14 3.72 -11.58 0.58
C MET A 14 2.29 -12.00 0.27
N LEU A 15 1.30 -11.10 0.39
CA LEU A 15 -0.10 -11.41 0.08
C LEU A 15 -0.28 -11.91 -1.36
N ASN A 16 0.45 -11.27 -2.27
CA ASN A 16 0.39 -11.55 -3.69
C ASN A 16 1.05 -12.90 -4.04
N ALA A 17 2.27 -13.11 -3.53
CA ALA A 17 3.05 -14.33 -3.74
C ALA A 17 2.41 -15.56 -3.10
N THR A 18 1.88 -15.40 -1.88
CA THR A 18 1.12 -16.44 -1.15
C THR A 18 -0.01 -16.93 -2.04
N SER A 19 -0.86 -16.03 -2.54
CA SER A 19 -2.01 -16.39 -3.39
C SER A 19 -1.63 -17.02 -4.73
N ALA A 20 -0.46 -16.65 -5.26
CA ALA A 20 0.08 -17.20 -6.51
C ALA A 20 0.81 -18.54 -6.31
N GLY A 21 1.05 -18.99 -5.07
CA GLY A 21 1.83 -20.19 -4.76
C GLY A 21 3.32 -20.04 -5.10
N ILE A 22 3.89 -18.82 -5.02
CA ILE A 22 5.28 -18.54 -5.40
C ILE A 22 6.07 -17.88 -4.27
N ALA A 23 7.39 -17.78 -4.44
CA ALA A 23 8.26 -17.09 -3.49
C ALA A 23 7.99 -15.58 -3.44
N VAL A 24 8.16 -14.98 -2.26
CA VAL A 24 7.89 -13.54 -2.02
C VAL A 24 8.95 -12.64 -2.65
N ALA A 25 10.24 -13.01 -2.51
CA ALA A 25 11.36 -12.17 -2.96
C ALA A 25 11.29 -11.78 -4.46
N PRO A 26 11.00 -12.70 -5.40
CA PRO A 26 10.89 -12.35 -6.81
C PRO A 26 9.74 -11.39 -7.12
N VAL A 27 8.65 -11.41 -6.34
CA VAL A 27 7.56 -10.43 -6.47
C VAL A 27 8.02 -9.08 -5.92
N ALA A 28 8.70 -9.06 -4.77
CA ALA A 28 9.22 -7.85 -4.15
C ALA A 28 10.24 -7.13 -5.04
N ASP A 29 11.19 -7.86 -5.65
CA ASP A 29 12.22 -7.30 -6.54
C ASP A 29 11.59 -6.65 -7.77
N ARG A 30 10.66 -7.36 -8.42
CA ARG A 30 9.94 -6.85 -9.60
C ARG A 30 9.06 -5.66 -9.21
N ALA A 31 8.30 -5.76 -8.13
CA ALA A 31 7.46 -4.67 -7.65
C ALA A 31 8.27 -3.40 -7.32
N LEU A 32 9.48 -3.55 -6.79
CA LEU A 32 10.40 -2.43 -6.57
C LEU A 32 10.79 -1.74 -7.88
N ILE A 33 11.24 -2.52 -8.88
CA ILE A 33 11.62 -1.99 -10.20
C ILE A 33 10.44 -1.30 -10.88
N LEU A 34 9.28 -1.95 -10.90
CA LEU A 34 8.06 -1.39 -11.49
C LEU A 34 7.58 -0.14 -10.75
N SER A 35 7.71 -0.11 -9.42
CA SER A 35 7.41 1.07 -8.62
C SER A 35 8.29 2.25 -9.01
N LEU A 36 9.61 2.03 -9.14
CA LEU A 36 10.59 3.03 -9.56
C LEU A 36 10.27 3.61 -10.94
N ILE A 37 9.95 2.74 -11.91
CA ILE A 37 9.56 3.16 -13.27
C ILE A 37 8.27 3.97 -13.22
N THR A 38 7.22 3.43 -12.60
CA THR A 38 5.89 4.08 -12.51
C THR A 38 6.02 5.46 -11.86
N GLY A 39 6.69 5.55 -10.71
CA GLY A 39 6.81 6.82 -10.01
C GLY A 39 7.81 7.78 -10.64
N GLY A 40 8.86 7.31 -11.31
CA GLY A 40 9.77 8.16 -12.09
C GLY A 40 9.02 8.84 -13.24
N VAL A 41 8.24 8.08 -14.00
CA VAL A 41 7.38 8.60 -15.08
C VAL A 41 6.31 9.55 -14.52
N ALA A 42 5.59 9.12 -13.48
CA ALA A 42 4.51 9.92 -12.90
C ALA A 42 5.04 11.24 -12.30
N LEU A 43 6.15 11.20 -11.56
CA LEU A 43 6.74 12.40 -10.98
C LEU A 43 7.23 13.37 -12.06
N SER A 44 7.91 12.85 -13.09
CA SER A 44 8.40 13.67 -14.20
C SER A 44 7.25 14.32 -14.96
N THR A 45 6.23 13.55 -15.31
CA THR A 45 5.05 14.04 -16.04
C THR A 45 4.27 15.05 -15.21
N ALA A 46 4.04 14.77 -13.92
CA ALA A 46 3.37 15.69 -13.01
C ALA A 46 4.16 17.00 -12.85
N TYR A 47 5.49 16.93 -12.73
CA TYR A 47 6.33 18.11 -12.66
C TYR A 47 6.17 18.98 -13.91
N PHE A 48 6.25 18.42 -15.12
CA PHE A 48 6.08 19.20 -16.34
C PHE A 48 4.69 19.83 -16.49
N PHE A 49 3.65 19.18 -15.98
CA PHE A 49 2.29 19.73 -15.98
C PHE A 49 2.12 20.85 -14.95
N LEU A 50 2.77 20.73 -13.79
CA LEU A 50 2.62 21.66 -12.67
C LEU A 50 3.65 22.77 -12.65
N ARG A 51 4.77 22.68 -13.40
CA ARG A 51 5.89 23.64 -13.34
C ARG A 51 5.48 25.10 -13.52
N LYS A 52 4.47 25.37 -14.36
CA LYS A 52 3.97 26.73 -14.62
C LYS A 52 3.18 27.30 -13.43
N SER A 53 2.71 26.45 -12.53
CA SER A 53 1.96 26.82 -11.34
C SER A 53 2.84 26.94 -10.08
N ILE A 54 4.10 26.52 -10.16
CA ILE A 54 5.06 26.64 -9.05
C ILE A 54 5.51 28.09 -8.96
N LYS A 55 5.19 28.74 -7.84
CA LYS A 55 5.57 30.13 -7.56
C LYS A 55 6.82 30.19 -6.70
N GLU A 56 7.52 31.32 -6.78
CA GLU A 56 8.64 31.60 -5.89
C GLU A 56 8.19 31.66 -4.41
N PRO A 57 9.07 31.26 -3.46
CA PRO A 57 8.77 31.36 -2.04
C PRO A 57 8.44 32.80 -1.64
N SER A 58 7.27 33.02 -1.04
CA SER A 58 6.85 34.34 -0.55
C SER A 58 6.09 34.20 0.76
N ARG A 59 6.31 35.15 1.69
CA ARG A 59 5.58 35.21 2.97
C ARG A 59 4.06 35.38 2.76
N ASN A 60 3.66 36.04 1.66
CA ASN A 60 2.25 36.21 1.33
C ASN A 60 1.57 34.88 0.97
N HIS A 61 2.30 33.95 0.35
CA HIS A 61 1.79 32.61 0.07
C HIS A 61 1.56 31.83 1.37
N LEU A 62 2.48 31.94 2.34
CA LEU A 62 2.33 31.32 3.65
C LEU A 62 1.11 31.84 4.41
N SER A 63 0.92 33.16 4.46
CA SER A 63 -0.25 33.74 5.13
C SER A 63 -1.56 33.32 4.46
N SER A 64 -1.59 33.26 3.12
CA SER A 64 -2.78 32.79 2.39
C SER A 64 -3.10 31.32 2.66
N TRP A 65 -2.09 30.46 2.77
CA TRP A 65 -2.24 29.04 3.09
C TRP A 65 -2.70 28.82 4.54
N GLN A 66 -2.23 29.63 5.49
CA GLN A 66 -2.67 29.58 6.88
C GLN A 66 -4.14 30.02 7.04
N MET A 67 -4.58 31.03 6.28
CA MET A 67 -5.95 31.55 6.34
C MET A 67 -7.00 30.64 5.67
N ALA A 68 -6.60 29.80 4.71
CA ALA A 68 -7.49 28.91 3.97
C ALA A 68 -8.22 27.87 4.85
N ASP A 69 -7.78 27.67 6.10
CA ASP A 69 -8.26 26.64 7.02
C ASP A 69 -9.36 27.13 7.99
N SER A 70 -9.61 28.43 8.06
CA SER A 70 -10.54 29.01 9.05
C SER A 70 -12.02 28.63 8.82
N SER A 71 -12.36 28.05 7.66
CA SER A 71 -13.76 27.88 7.24
C SER A 71 -14.31 26.46 7.29
N ASN A 72 -13.51 25.39 7.43
CA ASN A 72 -14.04 24.01 7.26
C ASN A 72 -13.53 22.94 8.24
N LEU A 73 -12.69 23.26 9.22
CA LEU A 73 -12.34 22.33 10.31
C LEU A 73 -12.53 23.03 11.65
N LYS A 74 -13.77 23.02 12.15
CA LYS A 74 -13.98 23.10 13.60
C LYS A 74 -13.63 21.75 14.20
N GLU A 75 -12.34 21.43 14.23
CA GLU A 75 -11.85 20.46 15.22
C GLU A 75 -11.95 21.15 16.58
N ASP A 76 -12.49 20.42 17.55
CA ASP A 76 -12.47 20.80 18.96
C ASP A 76 -11.03 21.10 19.34
N ALA A 77 -10.66 22.38 19.29
CA ALA A 77 -9.36 22.86 19.73
C ALA A 77 -9.25 22.53 21.22
N LEU A 78 -8.61 21.39 21.52
CA LEU A 78 -8.19 21.06 22.88
C LEU A 78 -7.46 22.29 23.42
N PRO A 79 -7.82 22.79 24.61
CA PRO A 79 -7.23 24.00 25.15
C PRO A 79 -5.70 23.85 25.17
N GLN A 80 -5.02 24.74 24.46
CA GLN A 80 -3.56 24.79 24.34
C GLN A 80 -2.91 24.91 25.73
N ARG A 81 -2.67 23.77 26.37
CA ARG A 81 -1.77 23.61 27.50
C ARG A 81 -0.50 22.90 27.03
N GLU A 82 0.04 23.34 25.90
CA GLU A 82 1.36 22.87 25.51
C GLU A 82 2.42 23.62 26.30
N THR A 83 3.19 22.88 27.10
CA THR A 83 4.50 23.37 27.50
C THR A 83 5.38 23.35 26.25
N LYS A 84 5.84 24.54 25.80
CA LYS A 84 6.68 24.71 24.60
C LYS A 84 7.86 23.74 24.51
N LYS A 85 8.35 23.23 25.65
CA LYS A 85 9.43 22.24 25.74
C LYS A 85 9.00 20.82 25.34
N ALA A 86 7.80 20.38 25.75
CA ALA A 86 7.30 19.05 25.43
C ALA A 86 7.00 18.91 23.93
N SER A 87 6.37 19.91 23.32
CA SER A 87 6.09 19.88 21.88
C SER A 87 7.37 19.89 21.04
N ILE A 88 8.40 20.63 21.45
CA ILE A 88 9.73 20.56 20.81
C ILE A 88 10.34 19.15 20.95
N LEU A 89 10.26 18.53 22.13
CA LEU A 89 10.78 17.18 22.34
C LEU A 89 10.14 16.17 21.39
N PHE A 90 8.81 16.10 21.31
CA PHE A 90 8.11 15.14 20.45
C PHE A 90 8.25 15.45 18.96
N ALA A 91 8.41 16.73 18.59
CA ALA A 91 8.69 17.11 17.20
C ALA A 91 10.01 16.52 16.67
N PHE A 92 11.00 16.28 17.54
CA PHE A 92 12.23 15.57 17.19
C PHE A 92 12.16 14.07 17.48
N ALA A 93 11.60 13.67 18.63
CA ALA A 93 11.58 12.28 19.07
C ALA A 93 10.78 11.36 18.15
N VAL A 94 9.65 11.83 17.59
CA VAL A 94 8.82 11.02 16.69
C VAL A 94 9.55 10.76 15.36
N PRO A 95 10.03 11.78 14.61
CA PRO A 95 10.78 11.52 13.37
C PRO A 95 12.08 10.73 13.59
N ILE A 96 12.83 11.01 14.67
CA ILE A 96 14.07 10.29 14.96
C ILE A 96 13.78 8.81 15.26
N SER A 97 12.76 8.51 16.07
CA SER A 97 12.38 7.13 16.36
C SER A 97 12.06 6.36 15.07
N PHE A 98 11.23 6.93 14.20
CA PHE A 98 10.90 6.27 12.92
C PHE A 98 12.10 6.20 11.96
N LEU A 99 12.98 7.18 11.96
CA LEU A 99 14.22 7.13 11.18
C LEU A 99 15.14 6.00 11.66
N LEU A 100 15.28 5.83 12.98
CA LEU A 100 16.05 4.72 13.56
C LEU A 100 15.45 3.36 13.20
N ILE A 101 14.12 3.24 13.21
CA ILE A 101 13.45 2.02 12.74
C ILE A 101 13.77 1.75 11.27
N ILE A 102 13.68 2.76 10.41
CA ILE A 102 14.01 2.61 8.97
C ILE A 102 15.47 2.19 8.80
N ILE A 103 16.40 2.82 9.50
CA ILE A 103 17.83 2.45 9.46
C ILE A 103 18.02 1.01 9.93
N TYR A 104 17.36 0.61 11.02
CA TYR A 104 17.41 -0.76 11.54
C TYR A 104 16.84 -1.78 10.55
N MET A 105 15.71 -1.49 9.92
CA MET A 105 15.10 -2.36 8.90
C MET A 105 15.98 -2.51 7.66
N ILE A 106 16.62 -1.41 7.22
CA ILE A 106 17.59 -1.46 6.12
C ILE A 106 18.80 -2.30 6.55
N ALA A 107 19.36 -2.06 7.74
CA ALA A 107 20.51 -2.82 8.24
C ALA A 107 20.20 -4.31 8.40
N SER A 108 19.00 -4.65 8.89
CA SER A 108 18.47 -6.02 8.97
C SER A 108 18.50 -6.71 7.62
N LYS A 109 18.00 -6.05 6.56
CA LYS A 109 17.93 -6.65 5.23
C LYS A 109 19.28 -6.81 4.51
N PHE A 110 20.27 -5.97 4.82
CA PHE A 110 21.60 -6.01 4.18
C PHE A 110 22.69 -6.67 5.04
N SER A 111 22.35 -7.19 6.21
CA SER A 111 23.31 -7.80 7.14
C SER A 111 22.86 -9.18 7.57
N GLU A 112 23.64 -10.22 7.23
CA GLU A 112 23.36 -11.63 7.61
C GLU A 112 23.35 -11.88 9.13
N THR A 113 23.83 -10.91 9.92
CA THR A 113 23.92 -11.01 11.39
C THR A 113 22.69 -10.50 12.13
N ILE A 114 21.80 -9.75 11.45
CA ILE A 114 20.62 -9.16 12.07
C ILE A 114 19.39 -9.92 11.55
N PRO A 115 18.47 -10.37 12.42
CA PRO A 115 17.26 -11.07 11.96
C PRO A 115 16.45 -10.22 10.99
N ASP A 116 15.91 -10.86 9.95
CA ASP A 116 15.05 -10.21 8.96
C ASP A 116 13.78 -9.65 9.62
N MET A 117 13.50 -8.37 9.37
CA MET A 117 12.34 -7.65 9.90
C MET A 117 11.17 -7.60 8.90
N GLU A 118 10.93 -8.74 8.23
CA GLU A 118 9.91 -8.88 7.20
C GLU A 118 8.53 -9.24 7.77
N GLY A 119 7.48 -8.92 7.02
CA GLY A 119 6.09 -9.21 7.34
C GLY A 119 5.67 -8.70 8.72
N GLY A 120 5.25 -9.64 9.57
CA GLY A 120 4.70 -9.34 10.89
C GLY A 120 5.71 -8.73 11.86
N ALA A 121 7.00 -9.06 11.75
CA ALA A 121 8.04 -8.56 12.64
C ALA A 121 8.27 -7.04 12.47
N GLY A 122 8.43 -6.60 11.22
CA GLY A 122 8.55 -5.17 10.90
C GLY A 122 7.30 -4.37 11.29
N ALA A 123 6.12 -4.93 11.04
CA ALA A 123 4.85 -4.31 11.45
C ALA A 123 4.75 -4.16 12.98
N ALA A 124 5.17 -5.18 13.74
CA ALA A 124 5.18 -5.14 15.20
C ALA A 124 6.16 -4.11 15.76
N LEU A 125 7.34 -3.94 15.14
CA LEU A 125 8.33 -2.94 15.54
C LEU A 125 7.81 -1.50 15.35
N ILE A 126 7.23 -1.22 14.19
CA ILE A 126 6.66 0.09 13.86
C ILE A 126 5.46 0.39 14.78
N GLY A 127 4.53 -0.57 14.89
CA GLY A 127 3.33 -0.44 15.72
C GLY A 127 3.66 -0.28 17.20
N GLY A 128 4.54 -1.13 17.73
CA GLY A 128 4.98 -1.08 19.14
C GLY A 128 5.65 0.25 19.48
N THR A 129 6.53 0.75 18.60
CA THR A 129 7.17 2.06 18.81
C THR A 129 6.14 3.20 18.78
N ALA A 130 5.18 3.15 17.87
CA ALA A 130 4.09 4.14 17.81
C ALA A 130 3.25 4.13 19.11
N VAL A 131 2.95 2.95 19.67
CA VAL A 131 2.24 2.83 20.95
C VAL A 131 3.06 3.39 22.11
N LEU A 132 4.37 3.10 22.17
CA LEU A 132 5.25 3.67 23.20
C LEU A 132 5.32 5.21 23.12
N LEU A 133 5.43 5.75 21.91
CA LEU A 133 5.40 7.20 21.67
C LEU A 133 4.05 7.81 22.08
N LEU A 134 2.94 7.14 21.76
CA LEU A 134 1.60 7.56 22.17
C LEU A 134 1.45 7.58 23.70
N ILE A 135 1.93 6.54 24.39
CA ILE A 135 1.93 6.48 25.86
C ILE A 135 2.77 7.63 26.45
N ALA A 136 3.97 7.85 25.91
CA ALA A 136 4.84 8.93 26.37
C ALA A 136 4.21 10.31 26.14
N ALA A 137 3.68 10.57 24.94
CA ALA A 137 3.04 11.83 24.59
C ALA A 137 1.80 12.10 25.45
N SER A 138 0.93 11.09 25.61
CA SER A 138 -0.27 11.19 26.44
C SER A 138 0.06 11.47 27.92
N THR A 139 1.13 10.83 28.43
CA THR A 139 1.59 11.01 29.81
C THR A 139 2.15 12.42 30.03
N VAL A 140 2.94 12.93 29.10
CA VAL A 140 3.50 14.30 29.18
C VAL A 140 2.40 15.36 29.02
N TYR A 141 1.38 15.10 28.20
CA TYR A 141 0.24 15.99 28.04
C TYR A 141 -0.59 16.07 29.33
N LYS A 142 -1.05 14.92 29.85
CA LYS A 142 -1.82 14.85 31.09
C LYS A 142 -1.77 13.45 31.71
N VAL A 143 -0.89 13.26 32.69
CA VAL A 143 -0.68 11.99 33.41
C VAL A 143 -2.00 11.35 33.88
N ARG A 144 -2.89 12.14 34.49
CA ARG A 144 -4.14 11.64 35.10
C ARG A 144 -5.09 11.00 34.08
N ASP A 145 -5.12 11.51 32.86
CA ASP A 145 -6.02 11.03 31.80
C ASP A 145 -5.25 10.17 30.78
N SER A 146 -3.96 9.91 31.03
CA SER A 146 -3.04 9.33 30.05
C SER A 146 -3.52 7.97 29.55
N LEU A 147 -3.94 7.09 30.47
CA LEU A 147 -4.44 5.76 30.13
C LEU A 147 -5.74 5.81 29.33
N THR A 148 -6.67 6.72 29.69
CA THR A 148 -7.92 6.92 28.96
C THR A 148 -7.64 7.42 27.54
N ASN A 149 -6.78 8.42 27.40
CA ASN A 149 -6.39 8.96 26.11
C ASN A 149 -5.69 7.90 25.22
N VAL A 150 -4.76 7.12 25.79
CA VAL A 150 -4.09 6.04 25.05
C VAL A 150 -5.13 5.00 24.58
N SER A 151 -6.03 4.58 25.48
CA SER A 151 -7.11 3.64 25.15
C SER A 151 -8.00 4.18 24.03
N ASP A 152 -8.43 5.45 24.11
CA ASP A 152 -9.28 6.07 23.11
C ASP A 152 -8.62 6.11 21.74
N HIS A 153 -7.34 6.49 21.66
CA HIS A 153 -6.60 6.52 20.40
C HIS A 153 -6.36 5.11 19.85
N LEU A 154 -6.04 4.12 20.71
CA LEU A 154 -5.91 2.73 20.30
C LEU A 154 -7.21 2.16 19.75
N VAL A 155 -8.34 2.36 20.44
CA VAL A 155 -9.65 1.88 20.00
C VAL A 155 -10.07 2.56 18.70
N LYS A 156 -9.90 3.89 18.58
CA LYS A 156 -10.19 4.62 17.35
C LYS A 156 -9.35 4.10 16.18
N GLY A 157 -8.05 3.92 16.39
CA GLY A 157 -7.13 3.39 15.37
C GLY A 157 -7.48 1.94 14.98
N PHE A 158 -7.80 1.09 15.94
CA PHE A 158 -8.19 -0.30 15.72
C PHE A 158 -9.51 -0.41 14.93
N VAL A 159 -10.55 0.33 15.33
CA VAL A 159 -11.83 0.37 14.61
C VAL A 159 -11.64 0.93 13.20
N PHE A 160 -10.80 1.94 13.03
CA PHE A 160 -10.45 2.46 11.70
C PHE A 160 -9.78 1.39 10.83
N ALA A 161 -8.78 0.68 11.36
CA ALA A 161 -8.10 -0.40 10.65
C ALA A 161 -9.06 -1.53 10.26
N PHE A 162 -9.93 -1.97 11.17
CA PHE A 162 -10.94 -3.01 10.87
C PHE A 162 -12.00 -2.55 9.86
N LYS A 163 -12.43 -1.28 9.90
CA LYS A 163 -13.33 -0.74 8.88
C LYS A 163 -12.66 -0.68 7.50
N ALA A 164 -11.37 -0.35 7.45
CA ALA A 164 -10.60 -0.28 6.21
C ALA A 164 -10.26 -1.67 5.64
N MET A 165 -9.85 -2.62 6.50
CA MET A 165 -9.37 -3.95 6.08
C MET A 165 -10.43 -5.05 6.19
N GLY A 166 -11.57 -4.81 6.82
CA GLY A 166 -12.65 -5.78 7.00
C GLY A 166 -13.14 -6.42 5.68
N PRO A 167 -13.35 -5.65 4.59
CA PRO A 167 -13.71 -6.22 3.29
C PRO A 167 -12.67 -7.17 2.71
N VAL A 168 -11.39 -7.02 3.07
CA VAL A 168 -10.28 -7.84 2.54
C VAL A 168 -10.41 -9.29 3.00
N ILE A 169 -10.92 -9.55 4.20
CA ILE A 169 -10.99 -10.91 4.78
C ILE A 169 -11.85 -11.86 3.91
N PRO A 170 -13.14 -11.57 3.63
CA PRO A 170 -13.95 -12.46 2.79
C PRO A 170 -13.43 -12.51 1.34
N ILE A 171 -12.95 -11.39 0.79
CA ILE A 171 -12.39 -11.33 -0.57
C ILE A 171 -11.18 -12.27 -0.68
N ALA A 172 -10.21 -12.13 0.22
CA ALA A 172 -9.02 -12.99 0.28
C ALA A 172 -9.40 -14.46 0.48
N GLY A 173 -10.35 -14.75 1.37
CA GLY A 173 -10.84 -16.12 1.59
C GLY A 173 -11.39 -16.77 0.32
N PHE A 174 -12.21 -16.05 -0.46
CA PHE A 174 -12.72 -16.54 -1.74
C PHE A 174 -11.64 -16.72 -2.81
N PHE A 175 -10.58 -15.93 -2.79
CA PHE A 175 -9.47 -16.11 -3.75
C PHE A 175 -8.46 -17.17 -3.32
N PHE A 176 -8.24 -17.35 -2.03
CA PHE A 176 -7.34 -18.37 -1.50
C PHE A 176 -7.85 -19.78 -1.81
N ILE A 177 -9.17 -20.03 -1.78
CA ILE A 177 -9.73 -21.31 -2.28
C ILE A 177 -9.47 -21.55 -3.78
N GLY A 178 -8.98 -20.55 -4.51
CA GLY A 178 -8.56 -20.68 -5.89
C GLY A 178 -7.28 -21.50 -6.09
N SER A 179 -6.46 -21.64 -5.04
CA SER A 179 -5.30 -22.54 -5.04
C SER A 179 -5.59 -23.77 -4.17
N GLY A 180 -5.12 -24.95 -4.60
CA GLY A 180 -5.30 -26.19 -3.84
C GLY A 180 -4.70 -26.13 -2.43
N ASP A 181 -3.54 -25.48 -2.28
CA ASP A 181 -2.81 -25.39 -1.01
C ASP A 181 -3.61 -24.70 0.11
N TYR A 182 -4.34 -23.62 -0.21
CA TYR A 182 -5.20 -22.94 0.78
C TYR A 182 -6.62 -23.49 0.77
N ALA A 183 -7.14 -23.96 -0.36
CA ALA A 183 -8.48 -24.53 -0.45
C ALA A 183 -8.64 -25.70 0.53
N GLY A 184 -7.64 -26.59 0.62
CA GLY A 184 -7.69 -27.72 1.54
C GLY A 184 -7.81 -27.29 3.01
N ARG A 185 -7.06 -26.26 3.41
CA ARG A 185 -7.10 -25.69 4.76
C ARG A 185 -8.41 -24.97 5.07
N ILE A 186 -8.95 -24.23 4.10
CA ILE A 186 -10.16 -23.42 4.28
C ILE A 186 -11.41 -24.32 4.31
N LEU A 187 -11.47 -25.31 3.42
CA LEU A 187 -12.61 -26.23 3.28
C LEU A 187 -12.57 -27.41 4.26
N GLY A 188 -11.45 -27.61 4.96
CA GLY A 188 -11.28 -28.72 5.89
C GLY A 188 -11.14 -30.08 5.18
N VAL A 189 -10.49 -30.10 4.01
CA VAL A 189 -10.19 -31.33 3.28
C VAL A 189 -9.14 -32.14 4.07
N ALA A 190 -9.32 -33.46 4.15
CA ALA A 190 -8.41 -34.33 4.87
C ALA A 190 -7.00 -34.31 4.26
N GLU A 191 -5.96 -34.42 5.10
CA GLU A 191 -4.56 -34.50 4.64
C GLU A 191 -4.37 -35.70 3.69
N GLY A 192 -3.74 -35.46 2.54
CA GLY A 192 -3.51 -36.47 1.50
C GLY A 192 -4.63 -36.59 0.46
N VAL A 193 -5.73 -35.84 0.59
CA VAL A 193 -6.74 -35.68 -0.47
C VAL A 193 -6.43 -34.42 -1.27
N GLU A 194 -6.44 -34.54 -2.60
CA GLU A 194 -6.22 -33.41 -3.51
C GLU A 194 -7.35 -32.38 -3.33
N ALA A 195 -6.98 -31.18 -2.88
CA ALA A 195 -7.92 -30.09 -2.66
C ALA A 195 -8.22 -29.37 -3.98
N PRO A 196 -9.46 -28.90 -4.19
CA PRO A 196 -9.84 -28.22 -5.43
C PRO A 196 -9.05 -26.92 -5.59
N ALA A 197 -8.56 -26.66 -6.81
CA ALA A 197 -7.88 -25.42 -7.15
C ALA A 197 -8.79 -24.60 -8.05
N PHE A 198 -9.91 -24.12 -7.51
CA PHE A 198 -11.04 -23.62 -8.31
C PHE A 198 -10.67 -22.56 -9.35
N LEU A 199 -9.69 -21.70 -9.04
CA LEU A 199 -9.27 -20.65 -9.97
C LEU A 199 -8.39 -21.23 -11.08
N PHE A 200 -7.50 -22.15 -10.74
CA PHE A 200 -6.71 -22.88 -11.72
C PHE A 200 -7.60 -23.72 -12.64
N ASP A 201 -8.54 -24.47 -12.06
CA ASP A 201 -9.52 -25.28 -12.80
C ASP A 201 -10.37 -24.42 -13.74
N LEU A 202 -10.79 -23.23 -13.30
CA LEU A 202 -11.55 -22.29 -14.12
C LEU A 202 -10.72 -21.73 -15.27
N VAL A 203 -9.46 -21.34 -15.01
CA VAL A 203 -8.53 -20.86 -16.04
C VAL A 203 -8.24 -21.97 -17.06
N GLN A 204 -8.04 -23.20 -16.60
CA GLN A 204 -7.82 -24.37 -17.46
C GLN A 204 -9.05 -24.67 -18.32
N ALA A 205 -10.26 -24.66 -17.73
CA ALA A 205 -11.51 -24.84 -18.46
C ALA A 205 -11.74 -23.75 -19.51
N GLY A 206 -11.30 -22.52 -19.23
CA GLY A 206 -11.38 -21.38 -20.14
C GLY A 206 -10.16 -21.21 -21.06
N GLN A 207 -9.14 -22.08 -21.00
CA GLN A 207 -7.84 -21.83 -21.63
C GLN A 207 -7.95 -21.60 -23.14
N GLN A 208 -8.85 -22.30 -23.82
CA GLN A 208 -9.08 -22.13 -25.27
C GLN A 208 -9.66 -20.76 -25.65
N LEU A 209 -10.24 -20.03 -24.68
CA LEU A 209 -10.77 -18.68 -24.87
C LEU A 209 -9.77 -17.60 -24.48
N ILE A 210 -8.71 -17.95 -23.72
CA ILE A 210 -7.69 -17.01 -23.26
C ILE A 210 -6.68 -16.84 -24.40
N PRO A 211 -6.54 -15.63 -24.97
CA PRO A 211 -5.54 -15.39 -26.00
C PRO A 211 -4.14 -15.62 -25.45
N GLU A 212 -3.30 -16.35 -26.18
CA GLU A 212 -1.88 -16.58 -25.88
C GLU A 212 -1.05 -15.31 -26.12
N SER A 213 -1.36 -14.25 -25.37
CA SER A 213 -0.72 -12.94 -25.51
C SER A 213 -0.24 -12.43 -24.16
N ALA A 214 1.08 -12.46 -24.00
CA ALA A 214 1.82 -11.81 -22.92
C ALA A 214 1.34 -10.38 -22.65
N PHE A 215 1.16 -9.63 -23.73
CA PHE A 215 0.65 -8.27 -23.68
C PHE A 215 -0.75 -8.19 -23.06
N LEU A 216 -1.69 -9.00 -23.54
CA LEU A 216 -3.08 -8.96 -23.06
C LEU A 216 -3.19 -9.42 -21.60
N ALA A 217 -2.43 -10.44 -21.19
CA ALA A 217 -2.43 -10.92 -19.81
C ALA A 217 -1.85 -9.87 -18.86
N ALA A 218 -0.72 -9.25 -19.21
CA ALA A 218 -0.10 -8.21 -18.39
C ALA A 218 -1.02 -7.00 -18.20
N PHE A 219 -1.59 -6.47 -19.29
CA PHE A 219 -2.55 -5.35 -19.19
C PHE A 219 -3.88 -5.77 -18.56
N GLY A 220 -4.33 -7.00 -18.79
CA GLY A 220 -5.51 -7.55 -18.13
C GLY A 220 -5.35 -7.61 -16.61
N ILE A 221 -4.21 -8.13 -16.13
CA ILE A 221 -3.89 -8.20 -14.71
C ILE A 221 -3.69 -6.80 -14.11
N LEU A 222 -3.06 -5.87 -14.83
CA LEU A 222 -2.99 -4.46 -14.44
C LEU A 222 -4.41 -3.90 -14.22
N LEU A 223 -5.30 -4.07 -15.19
CA LEU A 223 -6.67 -3.56 -15.13
C LEU A 223 -7.47 -4.19 -14.00
N ILE A 224 -7.34 -5.50 -13.79
CA ILE A 224 -7.99 -6.19 -12.66
C ILE A 224 -7.50 -5.60 -11.35
N GLY A 225 -6.18 -5.44 -11.18
CA GLY A 225 -5.60 -4.77 -10.02
C GLY A 225 -6.17 -3.37 -9.82
N MET A 226 -6.20 -2.56 -10.88
CA MET A 226 -6.77 -1.22 -10.85
C MET A 226 -8.24 -1.21 -10.42
N ILE A 227 -9.07 -2.10 -10.97
CA ILE A 227 -10.49 -2.22 -10.64
C ILE A 227 -10.67 -2.59 -9.17
N THR A 228 -9.91 -3.56 -8.67
CA THR A 228 -9.98 -3.95 -7.26
C THR A 228 -9.54 -2.85 -6.33
N GLY A 229 -8.56 -2.02 -6.71
CA GLY A 229 -8.12 -0.88 -5.92
C GLY A 229 -9.13 0.28 -5.88
N LEU A 230 -10.21 0.27 -6.68
CA LEU A 230 -11.21 1.36 -6.67
C LEU A 230 -11.92 1.49 -5.31
N ASP A 231 -11.90 0.45 -4.48
CA ASP A 231 -12.41 0.47 -3.11
C ASP A 231 -11.59 1.37 -2.15
N GLY A 232 -10.42 1.86 -2.58
CA GLY A 232 -9.52 2.69 -1.79
C GLY A 232 -8.55 1.89 -0.90
N SER A 233 -8.57 0.56 -0.98
CA SER A 233 -7.63 -0.33 -0.29
C SER A 233 -6.68 -0.94 -1.31
N GLY A 234 -5.45 -0.43 -1.41
CA GLY A 234 -4.46 -0.99 -2.34
C GLY A 234 -4.09 -2.46 -2.08
N PHE A 235 -4.51 -3.01 -0.95
CA PHE A 235 -4.22 -4.37 -0.51
C PHE A 235 -5.36 -5.37 -0.77
N SER A 236 -6.60 -4.91 -0.96
CA SER A 236 -7.78 -5.79 -1.11
C SER A 236 -7.71 -6.66 -2.36
N GLY A 237 -7.16 -6.12 -3.45
CA GLY A 237 -7.00 -6.78 -4.72
C GLY A 237 -5.81 -7.72 -4.84
N LEU A 238 -4.85 -7.67 -3.91
CA LEU A 238 -3.58 -8.42 -4.03
C LEU A 238 -3.79 -9.94 -4.08
N PRO A 239 -4.70 -10.53 -3.28
CA PRO A 239 -4.97 -11.96 -3.39
C PRO A 239 -5.56 -12.38 -4.74
N LEU A 240 -6.44 -11.56 -5.33
CA LEU A 240 -7.03 -11.82 -6.63
C LEU A 240 -5.98 -11.80 -7.74
N VAL A 241 -5.21 -10.72 -7.82
CA VAL A 241 -4.21 -10.60 -8.89
C VAL A 241 -3.10 -11.63 -8.74
N GLY A 242 -2.73 -12.01 -7.51
CA GLY A 242 -1.75 -13.06 -7.26
C GLY A 242 -2.24 -14.43 -7.71
N SER A 243 -3.43 -14.85 -7.25
CA SER A 243 -4.01 -16.14 -7.64
C SER A 243 -4.22 -16.24 -9.15
N LEU A 244 -4.71 -15.18 -9.82
CA LEU A 244 -4.80 -15.14 -11.28
C LEU A 244 -3.44 -15.19 -11.97
N SER A 245 -2.42 -14.53 -11.40
CA SER A 245 -1.07 -14.56 -11.96
C SER A 245 -0.46 -15.95 -11.91
N GLY A 246 -0.66 -16.68 -10.80
CA GLY A 246 -0.30 -18.09 -10.69
C GLY A 246 -0.97 -18.93 -11.78
N ALA A 247 -2.29 -18.81 -11.93
CA ALA A 247 -3.07 -19.58 -12.89
C ALA A 247 -2.77 -19.25 -14.37
N LEU A 248 -2.57 -17.97 -14.71
CA LEU A 248 -2.34 -17.51 -16.09
C LEU A 248 -0.90 -17.64 -16.56
N SER A 249 0.07 -17.68 -15.65
CA SER A 249 1.50 -17.73 -16.01
C SER A 249 1.84 -18.90 -16.94
N GLN A 250 1.24 -20.07 -16.70
CA GLN A 250 1.49 -21.29 -17.47
C GLN A 250 0.97 -21.21 -18.91
N SER A 251 -0.12 -20.50 -19.15
CA SER A 251 -0.75 -20.41 -20.48
C SER A 251 -0.18 -19.29 -21.34
N VAL A 252 0.40 -18.25 -20.72
CA VAL A 252 0.83 -17.04 -21.42
C VAL A 252 2.36 -16.93 -21.55
N GLY A 253 3.12 -17.74 -20.82
CA GLY A 253 4.59 -17.78 -20.92
C GLY A 253 5.30 -16.60 -20.25
N ILE A 254 4.61 -15.87 -19.37
CA ILE A 254 5.20 -14.87 -18.46
C ILE A 254 5.27 -15.48 -17.06
N ASP A 255 6.35 -15.22 -16.33
CA ASP A 255 6.45 -15.69 -14.96
C ASP A 255 5.36 -15.10 -14.03
N ALA A 256 4.86 -15.92 -13.11
CA ALA A 256 3.78 -15.55 -12.20
C ALA A 256 4.14 -14.34 -11.31
N ALA A 257 5.41 -14.16 -10.94
CA ALA A 257 5.82 -13.03 -10.12
C ALA A 257 5.82 -11.70 -10.89
N THR A 258 6.10 -11.70 -12.21
CA THR A 258 5.94 -10.52 -13.06
C THR A 258 4.47 -10.11 -13.18
N LEU A 259 3.59 -11.06 -13.49
CA LEU A 259 2.15 -10.80 -13.54
C LEU A 259 1.62 -10.31 -12.18
N ALA A 260 2.04 -10.96 -11.10
CA ALA A 260 1.66 -10.57 -9.74
C ALA A 260 2.14 -9.15 -9.44
N ALA A 261 3.39 -8.81 -9.73
CA ALA A 261 3.94 -7.47 -9.53
C ALA A 261 3.19 -6.41 -10.34
N ILE A 262 2.81 -6.70 -11.59
CA ILE A 262 2.00 -5.80 -12.43
C ILE A 262 0.63 -5.56 -11.79
N GLY A 263 -0.06 -6.62 -11.34
CA GLY A 263 -1.35 -6.50 -10.68
C GLY A 263 -1.27 -5.71 -9.37
N GLN A 264 -0.18 -5.91 -8.61
CA GLN A 264 0.12 -5.14 -7.41
C GLN A 264 0.33 -3.65 -7.71
N MET A 265 0.99 -3.31 -8.82
CA MET A 265 1.10 -1.91 -9.25
C MET A 265 -0.29 -1.32 -9.51
N GLY A 266 -1.16 -2.02 -10.23
CA GLY A 266 -2.52 -1.58 -10.50
C GLY A 266 -3.33 -1.34 -9.21
N SER A 267 -3.38 -2.32 -8.33
CA SER A 267 -4.12 -2.25 -7.06
C SER A 267 -3.60 -1.15 -6.15
N ILE A 268 -2.28 -1.10 -5.93
CA ILE A 268 -1.70 -0.16 -4.98
C ILE A 268 -1.70 1.27 -5.52
N TRP A 269 -1.37 1.54 -6.79
CA TRP A 269 -1.37 2.91 -7.29
C TRP A 269 -2.77 3.51 -7.41
N VAL A 270 -3.80 2.68 -7.65
CA VAL A 270 -5.19 3.11 -7.65
C VAL A 270 -5.72 3.26 -6.22
N GLY A 271 -5.76 2.16 -5.48
CA GLY A 271 -6.42 2.09 -4.17
C GLY A 271 -5.59 2.62 -3.03
N GLY A 272 -4.33 2.20 -2.92
CA GLY A 272 -3.43 2.71 -1.87
C GLY A 272 -2.83 4.08 -2.22
N GLY A 273 -2.83 4.44 -3.50
CA GLY A 273 -2.05 5.52 -4.07
C GLY A 273 -2.84 6.79 -4.30
N THR A 274 -2.91 7.22 -5.57
CA THR A 274 -3.17 8.63 -5.91
C THR A 274 -4.39 8.84 -6.80
N LEU A 275 -5.09 7.77 -7.16
CA LEU A 275 -6.22 7.85 -8.11
C LEU A 275 -7.59 7.78 -7.44
N ILE A 276 -7.65 7.38 -6.17
CA ILE A 276 -8.88 7.32 -5.40
C ILE A 276 -8.86 8.37 -4.29
N ALA A 277 -9.96 9.10 -4.18
CA ALA A 277 -10.07 10.18 -3.22
C ALA A 277 -10.15 9.69 -1.77
N TRP A 278 -10.79 8.54 -1.54
CA TRP A 278 -10.93 7.93 -0.21
C TRP A 278 -9.79 6.96 0.15
N SER A 279 -8.62 7.16 -0.45
CA SER A 279 -7.40 6.40 -0.13
C SER A 279 -6.52 7.12 0.90
N SER A 280 -5.27 6.64 1.09
CA SER A 280 -4.20 7.35 1.81
C SER A 280 -3.97 8.79 1.32
N LEU A 281 -4.43 9.12 0.11
CA LEU A 281 -4.39 10.47 -0.45
C LEU A 281 -5.14 11.50 0.41
N VAL A 282 -6.18 11.10 1.16
CA VAL A 282 -6.89 12.00 2.09
C VAL A 282 -5.94 12.60 3.12
N ALA A 283 -5.03 11.80 3.67
CA ALA A 283 -4.08 12.26 4.67
C ALA A 283 -3.09 13.29 4.08
N VAL A 284 -2.62 13.04 2.85
CA VAL A 284 -1.72 13.96 2.13
C VAL A 284 -2.44 15.27 1.80
N ALA A 285 -3.68 15.19 1.35
CA ALA A 285 -4.49 16.36 1.03
C ALA A 285 -4.81 17.21 2.27
N GLY A 286 -5.13 16.56 3.39
CA GLY A 286 -5.36 17.21 4.68
C GLY A 286 -4.10 17.95 5.16
N PHE A 287 -2.94 17.29 5.10
CA PHE A 287 -1.66 17.91 5.44
C PHE A 287 -1.33 19.10 4.53
N ALA A 288 -1.53 18.95 3.21
CA ALA A 288 -1.25 19.99 2.23
C ALA A 288 -2.32 21.12 2.21
N LYS A 289 -3.46 20.93 2.90
CA LYS A 289 -4.63 21.82 2.88
C LYS A 289 -5.17 22.09 1.47
N VAL A 290 -5.28 21.05 0.67
CA VAL A 290 -5.82 21.15 -0.70
C VAL A 290 -6.98 20.18 -0.89
N PRO A 291 -7.95 20.48 -1.77
CA PRO A 291 -9.01 19.54 -2.08
C PRO A 291 -8.45 18.22 -2.64
N VAL A 292 -8.79 17.10 -1.99
CA VAL A 292 -8.39 15.74 -2.43
C VAL A 292 -8.72 15.51 -3.90
N MET A 293 -9.91 15.92 -4.34
CA MET A 293 -10.36 15.71 -5.72
C MET A 293 -9.46 16.41 -6.75
N ASP A 294 -8.85 17.53 -6.39
CA ASP A 294 -7.91 18.22 -7.28
C ASP A 294 -6.58 17.47 -7.37
N LEU A 295 -6.13 16.85 -6.28
CA LEU A 295 -4.96 15.97 -6.29
C LEU A 295 -5.20 14.74 -7.16
N VAL A 296 -6.36 14.09 -7.05
CA VAL A 296 -6.73 12.94 -7.89
C VAL A 296 -6.67 13.34 -9.37
N ARG A 297 -7.34 14.43 -9.76
CA ARG A 297 -7.37 14.90 -11.16
C ARG A 297 -5.98 15.19 -11.71
N LYS A 298 -5.13 15.85 -10.91
CA LYS A 298 -3.74 16.18 -11.31
C LYS A 298 -2.84 14.95 -11.38
N SER A 299 -3.12 13.92 -10.57
CA SER A 299 -2.35 12.68 -10.52
C SER A 299 -2.78 11.67 -11.59
N PHE A 300 -4.03 11.75 -12.07
CA PHE A 300 -4.62 10.79 -13.00
C PHE A 300 -3.74 10.49 -14.22
N PHE A 301 -3.49 11.50 -15.06
CA PHE A 301 -2.74 11.28 -16.28
C PHE A 301 -1.29 10.83 -16.04
N PRO A 302 -0.50 11.48 -15.14
CA PRO A 302 0.85 11.03 -14.82
C PRO A 302 0.95 9.57 -14.37
N VAL A 303 0.00 9.12 -13.54
CA VAL A 303 0.03 7.77 -12.95
C VAL A 303 -0.42 6.72 -13.96
N ILE A 304 -1.47 6.98 -14.73
CA ILE A 304 -1.89 6.07 -15.80
C ILE A 304 -0.76 5.88 -16.82
N LEU A 305 -0.09 6.95 -17.21
CA LEU A 305 1.07 6.87 -18.09
C LEU A 305 2.21 6.05 -17.45
N GLY A 306 2.48 6.28 -16.17
CA GLY A 306 3.47 5.51 -15.41
C GLY A 306 3.16 4.01 -15.38
N LEU A 307 1.91 3.64 -15.12
CA LEU A 307 1.47 2.24 -15.07
C LEU A 307 1.60 1.57 -16.44
N ILE A 308 1.17 2.24 -17.51
CA ILE A 308 1.30 1.72 -18.88
C ILE A 308 2.78 1.48 -19.23
N ILE A 309 3.64 2.47 -19.00
CA ILE A 309 5.08 2.36 -19.31
C ILE A 309 5.72 1.28 -18.45
N SER A 310 5.35 1.19 -17.17
CA SER A 310 5.86 0.16 -16.27
C SER A 310 5.45 -1.25 -16.71
N THR A 311 4.21 -1.46 -17.16
CA THR A 311 3.76 -2.76 -17.66
C THR A 311 4.48 -3.14 -18.96
N LEU A 312 4.69 -2.18 -19.87
CA LEU A 312 5.50 -2.41 -21.07
C LEU A 312 6.95 -2.77 -20.73
N ALA A 313 7.56 -2.07 -19.79
CA ALA A 313 8.90 -2.36 -19.32
C ALA A 313 8.99 -3.75 -18.67
N ALA A 314 7.97 -4.14 -17.90
CA ALA A 314 7.89 -5.47 -17.28
C ALA A 314 8.01 -6.59 -18.33
N LEU A 315 7.25 -6.47 -19.44
CA LEU A 315 7.25 -7.43 -20.55
C LEU A 315 8.56 -7.51 -21.34
N ILE A 316 9.42 -6.50 -21.22
CA ILE A 316 10.71 -6.45 -21.92
C ILE A 316 11.84 -6.94 -21.02
N LEU A 317 11.73 -6.66 -19.71
CA LEU A 317 12.77 -6.94 -18.72
C LEU A 317 12.67 -8.34 -18.12
N PHE A 318 11.47 -8.92 -18.06
CA PHE A 318 11.17 -10.19 -17.41
C PHE A 318 10.32 -11.08 -18.32
#